data_AF-A0A6B0TN46-F1
#
_entry.id   AF-A0A6B0TN46-F1
#
_cell.length_a   1.000
_cell.length_b   1.000
_cell.length_c   1.000
_cell.angle_alpha   90.00
_cell.angle_beta   90.00
_cell.angle_gamma   90.00
#
_symmetry.space_group_name_H-M   'P 1'
#
loop_
_entity.id
_entity.type
_entity.pdbx_description
1 polymer ?
#
loop_
_entity_poly.entity_id
_entity_poly.type
_entity_poly.pdbx_seq_one_letter_code
_entity_poly.pdbx_strand_id
1 'polypeptide(L)'
;MTRLATLCLPAAFLALASPAPAAEQEAIDGCIDQLRTVGGPDGQSGTVVSSEFSEAGTLVMLRDAGGTLWRCIGYSDGAVGELAVAEAADDGAGAMAGASGDMVSEEQVRFAAGTSGATLTGTLAAGASKRYLLGAKDGQFLDVNLSGTGGGLSYQIFNPDETFLLDMVPAGQDYRGQLWQSGDHVVEVINRGDGAAEYTLGVTIE
;
A
#
# COMPACT_ATOMS: atom_id res chain seq x y z
N MET A 1 59.88 6.22 38.61
CA MET A 1 59.72 5.37 37.40
C MET A 1 58.61 4.35 37.65
N THR A 2 57.36 4.65 37.30
CA THR A 2 56.35 3.61 36.98
C THR A 2 55.24 4.25 36.17
N ARG A 3 55.09 3.83 34.90
CA ARG A 3 54.01 4.25 34.00
C ARG A 3 52.78 3.38 34.29
N LEU A 4 51.62 3.99 34.56
CA LEU A 4 50.33 3.29 34.50
C LEU A 4 49.73 3.51 33.12
N ALA A 5 49.65 2.44 32.33
CA ALA A 5 49.04 2.43 31.02
C ALA A 5 47.53 2.28 31.16
N THR A 6 46.78 3.27 30.67
CA THR A 6 45.32 3.22 30.52
C THR A 6 44.99 2.21 29.42
N LEU A 7 44.46 1.05 29.81
CA LEU A 7 43.89 0.08 28.89
C LEU A 7 42.46 0.52 28.53
N CYS A 8 42.27 1.03 27.32
CA CYS A 8 40.95 1.25 26.74
C CYS A 8 40.40 -0.10 26.27
N LEU A 9 39.43 -0.66 26.99
CA LEU A 9 38.71 -1.86 26.58
C LEU A 9 37.63 -1.47 25.55
N PRO A 10 37.57 -2.09 24.35
CA PRO A 10 36.46 -1.86 23.45
C PRO A 10 35.21 -2.55 24.01
N ALA A 11 34.14 -1.78 24.23
CA ALA A 11 32.83 -2.33 24.53
C ALA A 11 32.32 -3.07 23.28
N ALA A 12 32.48 -4.39 23.27
CA ALA A 12 31.78 -5.25 22.32
C ALA A 12 30.29 -5.26 22.72
N PHE A 13 29.47 -4.50 21.99
CA PHE A 13 28.03 -4.66 22.03
C PHE A 13 27.68 -6.02 21.41
N LEU A 14 27.51 -7.05 22.24
CA LEU A 14 26.75 -8.22 21.84
C LEU A 14 25.29 -7.79 21.74
N ALA A 15 24.75 -7.72 20.52
CA ALA A 15 23.31 -7.67 20.30
C ALA A 15 22.72 -9.00 20.77
N LEU A 16 22.15 -9.01 21.96
CA LEU A 16 21.33 -10.12 22.45
C LEU A 16 20.05 -10.12 21.61
N ALA A 17 19.89 -11.13 20.75
CA ALA A 17 18.58 -11.44 20.18
C ALA A 17 17.68 -11.86 21.35
N SER A 18 16.81 -10.96 21.79
CA SER A 18 15.79 -11.29 22.79
C SER A 18 14.92 -12.43 22.25
N PRO A 19 14.63 -13.48 23.04
CA PRO A 19 13.66 -14.48 22.61
C PRO A 19 12.31 -13.80 22.43
N ALA A 20 11.68 -14.02 21.27
CA ALA A 20 10.31 -13.61 21.04
C ALA A 20 9.41 -14.18 22.16
N PRO A 21 8.41 -13.43 22.64
CA PRO A 21 7.41 -13.97 23.57
C PRO A 21 6.80 -15.27 23.02
N ALA A 22 6.48 -16.22 23.88
CA ALA A 22 5.98 -17.55 23.47
C ALA A 22 4.78 -17.48 22.51
N ALA A 23 3.91 -16.48 22.69
CA ALA A 23 2.77 -16.22 21.80
C ALA A 23 3.18 -15.79 20.38
N GLU A 24 4.29 -15.06 20.22
CA GLU A 24 4.83 -14.71 18.90
C GLU A 24 5.45 -15.94 18.24
N GLN A 25 6.11 -16.81 19.00
CA GLN A 25 6.65 -18.06 18.48
C GLN A 25 5.54 -19.00 17.95
N GLU A 26 4.41 -19.12 18.67
CA GLU A 26 3.26 -19.92 18.21
C GLU A 26 2.65 -19.37 16.91
N ALA A 27 2.56 -18.04 16.78
CA ALA A 27 2.11 -17.40 15.54
C ALA A 27 3.07 -17.64 14.37
N ILE A 28 4.38 -17.58 14.62
CA ILE A 28 5.42 -17.89 13.62
C ILE A 28 5.31 -19.35 13.17
N ASP A 29 5.16 -20.28 14.10
CA ASP A 29 5.06 -21.72 13.80
C ASP A 29 3.81 -22.00 12.94
N GLY A 30 2.66 -21.42 13.29
CA GLY A 30 1.43 -21.51 12.49
C GLY A 30 1.59 -20.96 11.08
N CYS A 31 2.27 -19.82 10.94
CA CYS A 31 2.58 -19.23 9.64
C CYS A 31 3.49 -20.10 8.77
N ILE A 32 4.51 -20.73 9.37
CA ILE A 32 5.41 -21.67 8.68
C ILE A 32 4.64 -22.90 8.19
N ASP A 33 3.76 -23.47 9.03
CA ASP A 33 2.98 -24.64 8.67
C ASP A 33 1.96 -24.35 7.56
N GLN A 34 1.35 -23.16 7.58
CA GLN A 34 0.48 -22.72 6.49
C GLN A 34 1.26 -22.52 5.19
N LEU A 35 2.47 -21.95 5.24
CA LEU A 35 3.33 -21.80 4.06
C LEU A 35 3.69 -23.15 3.44
N ARG A 36 4.00 -24.16 4.26
CA ARG A 36 4.25 -25.54 3.77
C ARG A 36 3.05 -26.16 3.08
N THR A 37 1.84 -25.73 3.43
CA THR A 37 0.58 -26.22 2.86
C THR A 37 0.29 -25.56 1.50
N VAL A 38 0.51 -24.24 1.38
CA VAL A 38 0.08 -23.48 0.18
C VAL A 38 1.21 -23.14 -0.78
N GLY A 39 2.46 -23.07 -0.32
CA GLY A 39 3.61 -22.61 -1.09
C GLY A 39 4.22 -23.66 -2.04
N GLY A 40 3.57 -24.81 -2.22
CA GLY A 40 4.05 -25.87 -3.11
C GLY A 40 5.42 -26.44 -2.68
N PRO A 41 6.27 -26.87 -3.65
CA PRO A 41 7.60 -27.38 -3.35
C PRO A 41 8.53 -26.35 -2.70
N ASP A 42 8.41 -25.08 -3.09
CA ASP A 42 9.26 -24.00 -2.61
C ASP A 42 8.93 -23.61 -1.16
N GLY A 43 7.65 -23.69 -0.78
CA GLY A 43 7.18 -23.45 0.60
C GLY A 43 7.62 -24.48 1.64
N GLN A 44 8.28 -25.58 1.23
CA GLN A 44 8.77 -26.60 2.18
C GLN A 44 9.99 -26.15 2.97
N SER A 45 10.70 -25.12 2.48
CA SER A 45 11.80 -24.51 3.20
C SER A 45 11.81 -23.00 2.98
N GLY A 46 12.25 -22.26 3.98
CA GLY A 46 12.24 -20.82 3.94
C GLY A 46 12.86 -20.22 5.19
N THR A 47 12.85 -18.89 5.26
CA THR A 47 13.38 -18.13 6.39
C THR A 47 12.34 -17.12 6.86
N VAL A 48 12.28 -16.90 8.18
CA VAL A 48 11.55 -15.76 8.75
C VAL A 48 12.39 -14.51 8.49
N VAL A 49 11.84 -13.55 7.76
CA VAL A 49 12.49 -12.27 7.43
C VAL A 49 12.29 -11.27 8.56
N SER A 50 11.06 -11.13 9.04
CA SER A 50 10.71 -10.30 10.18
C SER A 50 9.43 -10.78 10.84
N SER A 51 9.27 -10.43 12.12
CA SER A 51 8.03 -10.61 12.88
C SER A 51 7.72 -9.32 13.65
N GLU A 52 6.46 -8.91 13.64
CA GLU A 52 5.95 -7.75 14.38
C GLU A 52 4.69 -8.16 15.14
N PHE A 53 4.82 -8.22 16.46
CA PHE A 53 3.73 -8.55 17.37
C PHE A 53 2.76 -7.37 17.56
N SER A 54 1.45 -7.64 17.49
CA SER A 54 0.38 -6.72 17.85
C SER A 54 -0.74 -7.43 18.63
N GLU A 55 -1.54 -6.68 19.39
CA GLU A 55 -2.71 -7.21 20.12
C GLU A 55 -3.78 -7.77 19.17
N ALA A 56 -3.81 -7.30 17.92
CA ALA A 56 -4.74 -7.77 16.89
C ALA A 56 -4.23 -8.98 16.09
N GLY A 57 -2.99 -9.44 16.32
CA GLY A 57 -2.34 -10.50 15.56
C GLY A 57 -0.86 -10.20 15.32
N THR A 58 -0.07 -11.23 15.03
CA THR A 58 1.37 -11.11 14.72
C THR A 58 1.56 -11.13 13.21
N LEU A 59 2.19 -10.08 12.69
CA LEU A 59 2.63 -10.03 11.30
C LEU A 59 3.95 -10.81 11.18
N VAL A 60 3.99 -11.83 10.32
CA VAL A 60 5.19 -12.63 10.05
C VAL A 60 5.50 -12.57 8.57
N MET A 61 6.68 -12.07 8.24
CA MET A 61 7.20 -12.06 6.87
C MET A 61 8.07 -13.29 6.66
N LEU A 62 7.72 -14.15 5.71
CA LEU A 62 8.42 -15.40 5.40
C LEU A 62 8.96 -15.33 3.98
N ARG A 63 10.20 -15.78 3.74
CA ARG A 63 10.72 -15.99 2.38
C ARG A 63 10.90 -17.47 2.13
N ASP A 64 10.24 -17.99 1.10
CA ASP A 64 10.38 -19.40 0.70
C ASP A 64 11.68 -19.64 -0.08
N ALA A 65 11.96 -20.91 -0.44
CA ALA A 65 13.17 -21.28 -1.17
C ALA A 65 13.19 -20.81 -2.62
N GLY A 66 12.01 -20.56 -3.20
CA GLY A 66 11.87 -19.96 -4.53
C GLY A 66 12.21 -18.46 -4.52
N GLY A 67 12.23 -17.84 -3.34
CA GLY A 67 12.52 -16.42 -3.16
C GLY A 67 11.25 -15.56 -3.03
N THR A 68 10.06 -16.16 -3.04
CA THR A 68 8.80 -15.45 -2.82
C THR A 68 8.72 -14.99 -1.37
N LEU A 69 8.41 -13.71 -1.17
CA LEU A 69 8.10 -13.15 0.14
C LEU A 69 6.61 -13.29 0.41
N TRP A 70 6.27 -13.83 1.57
CA TRP A 70 4.93 -14.07 2.05
C TRP A 70 4.67 -13.21 3.28
N ARG A 71 3.49 -12.60 3.34
CA ARG A 71 2.97 -11.90 4.51
C ARG A 71 1.94 -12.78 5.18
N CYS A 72 2.17 -13.10 6.45
CA CYS A 72 1.28 -13.91 7.26
C CYS A 72 0.76 -13.11 8.47
N ILE A 73 -0.52 -13.28 8.80
CA ILE A 73 -1.10 -12.83 10.07
C ILE A 73 -1.39 -14.08 10.91
N GLY A 74 -0.53 -14.34 11.89
CA GLY A 74 -0.65 -15.45 12.84
C GLY A 74 -1.15 -14.98 14.21
N TYR A 75 -1.85 -15.85 14.92
CA TYR A 75 -2.37 -15.59 16.26
C TYR A 75 -1.63 -16.42 17.30
N SER A 76 -1.78 -16.05 18.57
CA SER A 76 -1.13 -16.70 19.71
C SER A 76 -1.65 -18.11 20.01
N ASP A 77 -2.61 -18.62 19.25
CA ASP A 77 -3.09 -20.01 19.32
C ASP A 77 -2.58 -20.85 18.13
N GLY A 78 -1.69 -20.28 17.31
CA GLY A 78 -1.17 -20.89 16.08
C GLY A 78 -2.13 -20.81 14.89
N ALA A 79 -3.31 -20.18 15.03
CA ALA A 79 -4.19 -19.96 13.89
C ALA A 79 -3.61 -18.92 12.93
N VAL A 80 -3.88 -19.09 11.64
CA VAL A 80 -3.46 -18.15 10.58
C VAL A 80 -4.71 -17.49 9.98
N GLY A 81 -4.80 -16.18 10.09
CA GLY A 81 -5.91 -15.40 9.53
C GLY A 81 -5.73 -15.06 8.05
N GLU A 82 -4.52 -14.70 7.66
CA GLU A 82 -4.16 -14.38 6.28
C GLU A 82 -2.75 -14.90 6.00
N LEU A 83 -2.56 -15.49 4.81
CA LEU A 83 -1.24 -15.75 4.23
C LEU A 83 -1.31 -15.35 2.76
N ALA A 84 -0.56 -14.31 2.39
CA ALA A 84 -0.58 -13.74 1.06
C ALA A 84 0.84 -13.55 0.50
N VAL A 85 0.98 -13.62 -0.82
CA VAL A 85 2.24 -13.27 -1.49
C VAL A 85 2.44 -11.75 -1.38
N ALA A 86 3.52 -11.34 -0.73
CA ALA A 86 3.94 -9.94 -0.63
C ALA A 86 4.85 -9.55 -1.79
N GLU A 87 5.78 -10.43 -2.17
CA GLU A 87 6.66 -10.27 -3.33
C GLU A 87 6.79 -11.62 -4.02
N ALA A 88 6.43 -11.72 -5.30
CA ALA A 88 6.71 -12.94 -6.06
C ALA A 88 8.22 -13.10 -6.26
N ALA A 89 8.71 -14.35 -6.30
CA ALA A 89 10.06 -14.63 -6.76
C ALA A 89 10.27 -14.00 -8.15
N ASP A 90 11.31 -13.18 -8.31
CA ASP A 90 11.69 -12.59 -9.59
C ASP A 90 12.28 -13.69 -10.48
N ASP A 91 11.45 -14.29 -11.33
CA ASP A 91 11.83 -15.31 -12.31
C ASP A 91 12.46 -14.70 -13.58
N GLY A 92 12.74 -13.39 -13.59
CA GLY A 92 13.28 -12.68 -14.74
C GLY A 92 12.28 -12.48 -15.88
N ALA A 93 11.02 -12.88 -15.70
CA ALA A 93 9.91 -12.56 -16.59
C ALA A 93 9.12 -11.37 -16.05
N GLY A 94 9.78 -10.22 -15.93
CA GLY A 94 9.15 -8.90 -15.77
C GLY A 94 7.90 -8.86 -14.91
N ALA A 95 8.10 -8.72 -13.60
CA ALA A 95 7.11 -8.41 -12.57
C ALA A 95 5.75 -7.90 -13.09
N MET A 96 4.69 -8.68 -12.87
CA MET A 96 3.40 -8.08 -12.51
C MET A 96 3.41 -7.93 -10.99
N ALA A 97 3.77 -6.73 -10.56
CA ALA A 97 3.65 -6.29 -9.18
C ALA A 97 2.23 -6.53 -8.64
N GLY A 98 2.15 -6.91 -7.36
CA GLY A 98 1.02 -6.58 -6.49
C GLY A 98 -0.28 -7.31 -6.75
N ALA A 99 -0.37 -8.57 -6.31
CA ALA A 99 -1.62 -9.09 -5.75
C ALA A 99 -1.58 -9.02 -4.21
N SER A 100 -1.11 -7.89 -3.67
CA SER A 100 -1.74 -7.35 -2.46
C SER A 100 -3.13 -6.88 -2.86
N GLY A 101 -4.10 -7.06 -1.97
CA GLY A 101 -5.40 -6.39 -2.07
C GLY A 101 -5.25 -4.88 -1.92
N ASP A 102 -4.56 -4.24 -2.86
CA ASP A 102 -4.66 -2.81 -3.05
C ASP A 102 -6.02 -2.55 -3.68
N MET A 103 -6.99 -2.37 -2.79
CA MET A 103 -8.24 -1.71 -3.12
C MET A 103 -7.97 -0.32 -3.72
N VAL A 104 -6.76 0.24 -3.60
CA VAL A 104 -6.37 1.56 -4.09
C VAL A 104 -5.33 1.45 -5.21
N SER A 105 -5.65 1.90 -6.42
CA SER A 105 -4.68 1.99 -7.53
C SER A 105 -4.27 3.44 -7.81
N GLU A 106 -3.09 3.66 -8.38
CA GLU A 106 -2.58 5.00 -8.72
C GLU A 106 -2.30 5.18 -10.22
N GLU A 107 -2.59 6.37 -10.76
CA GLU A 107 -2.30 6.75 -12.14
C GLU A 107 -1.82 8.21 -12.23
N GLN A 108 -0.64 8.43 -12.80
CA GLN A 108 -0.17 9.78 -13.15
C GLN A 108 -0.86 10.27 -14.41
N VAL A 109 -1.61 11.37 -14.31
CA VAL A 109 -2.30 11.96 -15.45
C VAL A 109 -1.36 12.89 -16.20
N ARG A 110 -1.28 12.71 -17.52
CA ARG A 110 -0.56 13.61 -18.43
C ARG A 110 -1.51 14.15 -19.48
N PHE A 111 -1.58 15.46 -19.60
CA PHE A 111 -2.39 16.10 -20.63
C PHE A 111 -1.69 16.02 -21.99
N ALA A 112 -2.50 15.93 -23.04
CA ALA A 112 -2.00 15.99 -24.40
C ALA A 112 -1.36 17.37 -24.67
N ALA A 113 -0.39 17.42 -25.58
CA ALA A 113 0.25 18.68 -25.92
C ALA A 113 -0.80 19.69 -26.42
N GLY A 114 -0.87 20.86 -25.76
CA GLY A 114 -1.83 21.92 -26.09
C GLY A 114 -3.21 21.78 -25.42
N THR A 115 -3.42 20.80 -24.53
CA THR A 115 -4.63 20.69 -23.71
C THR A 115 -4.35 20.98 -22.24
N SER A 116 -5.37 21.46 -21.53
CA SER A 116 -5.36 21.72 -20.08
C SER A 116 -6.07 20.63 -19.28
N GLY A 117 -6.59 19.59 -19.93
CA GLY A 117 -7.41 18.59 -19.26
C GLY A 117 -7.36 17.21 -19.90
N ALA A 118 -7.99 16.25 -19.22
CA ALA A 118 -8.16 14.87 -19.65
C ALA A 118 -9.50 14.31 -19.18
N THR A 119 -9.99 13.32 -19.92
CA THR A 119 -11.12 12.47 -19.52
C THR A 119 -10.59 11.06 -19.29
N LEU A 120 -10.83 10.54 -18.09
CA LEU A 120 -10.34 9.26 -17.61
C LEU A 120 -11.55 8.37 -17.35
N THR A 121 -11.50 7.11 -17.77
CA THR A 121 -12.56 6.15 -17.52
C THR A 121 -12.02 4.95 -16.76
N GLY A 122 -12.89 4.28 -16.00
CA GLY A 122 -12.49 3.10 -15.27
C GLY A 122 -13.66 2.36 -14.65
N THR A 123 -13.33 1.23 -14.05
CA THR A 123 -14.24 0.40 -13.25
C THR A 123 -13.61 0.18 -11.89
N LEU A 124 -14.36 0.39 -10.82
CA LEU A 124 -13.94 0.09 -9.44
C LEU A 124 -14.79 -1.03 -8.88
N ALA A 125 -14.15 -2.04 -8.29
CA ALA A 125 -14.85 -3.01 -7.45
C ALA A 125 -15.45 -2.32 -6.21
N ALA A 126 -16.40 -2.98 -5.55
CA ALA A 126 -16.91 -2.52 -4.26
C ALA A 126 -15.76 -2.37 -3.25
N GLY A 127 -15.70 -1.23 -2.56
CA GLY A 127 -14.64 -0.91 -1.60
C GLY A 127 -13.33 -0.43 -2.21
N ALA A 128 -13.19 -0.44 -3.54
CA ALA A 128 -11.98 0.01 -4.23
C ALA A 128 -11.97 1.53 -4.47
N SER A 129 -10.77 2.10 -4.58
CA SER A 129 -10.51 3.45 -5.04
C SER A 129 -9.39 3.51 -6.08
N LYS A 130 -9.33 4.64 -6.79
CA LYS A 130 -8.25 4.98 -7.71
C LYS A 130 -7.85 6.44 -7.52
N ARG A 131 -6.55 6.65 -7.38
CA ARG A 131 -5.90 7.94 -7.15
C ARG A 131 -5.27 8.42 -8.46
N TYR A 132 -5.62 9.63 -8.86
CA TYR A 132 -5.11 10.29 -10.06
C TYR A 132 -4.20 11.44 -9.66
N LEU A 133 -2.91 11.34 -10.00
CA LEU A 133 -1.91 12.36 -9.69
C LEU A 133 -1.89 13.41 -10.80
N LEU A 134 -2.18 14.65 -10.42
CA LEU A 134 -2.30 15.81 -11.31
C LEU A 134 -1.18 16.81 -11.00
N GLY A 135 -0.18 16.87 -11.88
CA GLY A 135 0.88 17.87 -11.76
C GLY A 135 0.35 19.27 -12.07
N ALA A 136 0.31 20.15 -11.07
CA ALA A 136 -0.23 21.49 -11.19
C ALA A 136 0.61 22.53 -10.45
N LYS A 137 0.38 23.80 -10.76
CA LYS A 137 1.06 24.94 -10.13
C LYS A 137 0.11 25.73 -9.24
N ASP A 138 0.71 26.39 -8.25
CA ASP A 138 0.04 27.38 -7.43
C ASP A 138 -0.61 28.48 -8.30
N GLY A 139 -1.83 28.86 -7.94
CA GLY A 139 -2.64 29.86 -8.60
C GLY A 139 -3.52 29.35 -9.75
N GLN A 140 -3.33 28.11 -10.23
CA GLN A 140 -4.17 27.52 -11.28
C GLN A 140 -5.56 27.13 -10.75
N PHE A 141 -6.56 27.04 -11.62
CA PHE A 141 -7.88 26.50 -11.29
C PHE A 141 -7.98 25.03 -11.69
N LEU A 142 -8.41 24.18 -10.76
CA LEU A 142 -8.75 22.79 -11.01
C LEU A 142 -10.28 22.66 -11.10
N ASP A 143 -10.76 22.15 -12.22
CA ASP A 143 -12.14 21.70 -12.43
C ASP A 143 -12.17 20.16 -12.43
N VAL A 144 -13.07 19.56 -11.64
CA VAL A 144 -13.29 18.11 -11.56
C VAL A 144 -14.77 17.79 -11.68
N ASN A 145 -15.09 16.85 -12.57
CA ASN A 145 -16.42 16.24 -12.65
C ASN A 145 -16.28 14.71 -12.59
N LEU A 146 -17.10 14.08 -11.75
CA LEU A 146 -17.19 12.63 -11.68
C LEU A 146 -18.60 12.19 -12.04
N SER A 147 -18.72 11.34 -13.05
CA SER A 147 -19.95 10.67 -13.44
C SER A 147 -19.76 9.16 -13.47
N GLY A 148 -20.83 8.38 -13.29
CA GLY A 148 -20.72 6.93 -13.31
C GLY A 148 -22.04 6.21 -13.14
N THR A 149 -22.00 4.89 -13.33
CA THR A 149 -23.13 3.97 -13.19
C THR A 149 -22.82 2.96 -12.08
N GLY A 150 -23.82 2.65 -11.25
CA GLY A 150 -23.62 1.96 -9.99
C GLY A 150 -23.51 2.98 -8.84
N GLY A 151 -24.46 2.95 -7.91
CA GLY A 151 -24.49 3.89 -6.79
C GLY A 151 -23.30 3.73 -5.86
N GLY A 152 -22.93 4.79 -5.13
CA GLY A 152 -21.86 4.75 -4.13
C GLY A 152 -20.51 5.31 -4.59
N LEU A 153 -20.41 5.84 -5.82
CA LEU A 153 -19.23 6.57 -6.27
C LEU A 153 -19.11 7.93 -5.57
N SER A 154 -17.91 8.25 -5.12
CA SER A 154 -17.55 9.53 -4.51
C SER A 154 -16.13 9.91 -4.92
N TYR A 155 -15.75 11.16 -4.74
CA TYR A 155 -14.35 11.57 -4.84
C TYR A 155 -13.97 12.58 -3.77
N GLN A 156 -12.68 12.67 -3.53
CA GLN A 156 -12.03 13.64 -2.66
C GLN A 156 -10.76 14.14 -3.34
N ILE A 157 -10.27 15.31 -2.92
CA ILE A 157 -9.07 15.91 -3.51
C ILE A 157 -8.07 16.25 -2.43
N PHE A 158 -6.82 15.86 -2.63
CA PHE A 158 -5.70 16.17 -1.76
C PHE A 158 -4.74 17.16 -2.42
N ASN A 159 -4.16 18.02 -1.59
CA ASN A 159 -3.02 18.83 -1.94
C ASN A 159 -1.72 17.97 -1.92
N PRO A 160 -0.60 18.49 -2.46
CA PRO A 160 0.68 17.78 -2.45
C PRO A 160 1.24 17.46 -1.06
N ASP A 161 0.77 18.15 -0.02
CA ASP A 161 1.10 17.89 1.39
C ASP A 161 0.16 16.90 2.09
N GLU A 162 -0.70 16.22 1.32
CA GLU A 162 -1.72 15.27 1.77
C GLU A 162 -2.86 15.86 2.59
N THR A 163 -2.94 17.19 2.71
CA THR A 163 -4.14 17.84 3.27
C THR A 163 -5.30 17.81 2.29
N PHE A 164 -6.53 17.84 2.80
CA PHE A 164 -7.71 17.91 1.94
C PHE A 164 -7.82 19.28 1.27
N LEU A 165 -7.87 19.28 -0.06
CA LEU A 165 -8.38 20.40 -0.85
C LEU A 165 -9.91 20.35 -0.91
N LEU A 166 -10.46 19.14 -1.02
CA LEU A 166 -11.90 18.88 -1.02
C LEU A 166 -12.16 17.62 -0.21
N ASP A 167 -12.97 17.74 0.84
CA ASP A 167 -13.53 16.61 1.55
C ASP A 167 -14.41 15.77 0.61
N MET A 168 -14.58 14.50 0.93
CA MET A 168 -15.31 13.57 0.09
C MET A 168 -16.74 14.01 -0.24
N VAL A 169 -17.04 14.04 -1.54
CA VAL A 169 -18.36 14.36 -2.10
C VAL A 169 -18.84 13.24 -3.05
N PRO A 170 -20.16 13.04 -3.19
CA PRO A 170 -20.70 12.05 -4.11
C PRO A 170 -20.47 12.44 -5.58
N ALA A 171 -20.46 11.44 -6.47
CA ALA A 171 -20.47 11.67 -7.92
C ALA A 171 -21.67 12.55 -8.34
N GLY A 172 -21.47 13.35 -9.39
CA GLY A 172 -22.43 14.34 -9.88
C GLY A 172 -22.37 15.70 -9.15
N GLN A 173 -21.55 15.84 -8.10
CA GLN A 173 -21.19 17.15 -7.57
C GLN A 173 -19.86 17.60 -8.19
N ASP A 174 -19.93 18.63 -9.02
CA ASP A 174 -18.74 19.18 -9.67
C ASP A 174 -17.95 20.06 -8.69
N TYR A 175 -16.62 20.04 -8.84
CA TYR A 175 -15.70 20.88 -8.11
C TYR A 175 -15.03 21.87 -9.06
N ARG A 176 -14.90 23.12 -8.61
CA ARG A 176 -14.01 24.12 -9.18
C ARG A 176 -13.36 24.91 -8.07
N GLY A 177 -12.03 24.95 -8.03
CA GLY A 177 -11.31 25.73 -7.03
C GLY A 177 -9.88 26.05 -7.44
N GLN A 178 -9.33 27.10 -6.81
CA GLN A 178 -7.96 27.52 -7.05
C GLN A 178 -7.00 26.64 -6.23
N LEU A 179 -5.92 26.21 -6.87
CA LEU A 179 -4.82 25.50 -6.27
C LEU A 179 -3.88 26.49 -5.59
N TRP A 180 -3.47 26.18 -4.38
CA TRP A 180 -2.68 27.06 -3.49
C TRP A 180 -1.30 26.46 -3.19
N GLN A 181 -0.99 25.34 -3.85
CA GLN A 181 0.29 24.63 -3.78
C GLN A 181 0.71 24.20 -5.18
N SER A 182 2.01 24.03 -5.39
CA SER A 182 2.55 23.43 -6.61
C SER A 182 2.97 21.99 -6.33
N GLY A 183 2.75 21.09 -7.27
CA GLY A 183 3.06 19.67 -7.12
C GLY A 183 1.93 18.78 -7.61
N ASP A 184 2.01 17.50 -7.25
CA ASP A 184 0.99 16.52 -7.59
C ASP A 184 -0.19 16.63 -6.62
N HIS A 185 -1.31 17.11 -7.12
CA HIS A 185 -2.59 17.03 -6.43
C HIS A 185 -3.21 15.67 -6.73
N VAL A 186 -3.92 15.09 -5.77
CA VAL A 186 -4.51 13.76 -5.94
C VAL A 186 -6.02 13.86 -5.99
N VAL A 187 -6.62 13.40 -7.07
CA VAL A 187 -8.07 13.14 -7.12
C VAL A 187 -8.28 11.65 -6.86
N GLU A 188 -8.90 11.31 -5.72
CA GLU A 188 -9.22 9.93 -5.38
C GLU A 188 -10.69 9.65 -5.68
N VAL A 189 -10.95 8.73 -6.62
CA VAL A 189 -12.30 8.19 -6.93
C VAL A 189 -12.51 6.93 -6.11
N ILE A 190 -13.60 6.85 -5.36
CA ILE A 190 -13.86 5.78 -4.40
C ILE A 190 -15.23 5.16 -4.69
N ASN A 191 -15.31 3.83 -4.67
CA ASN A 191 -16.57 3.10 -4.74
C ASN A 191 -16.95 2.55 -3.36
N ARG A 192 -17.93 3.18 -2.70
CA ARG A 192 -18.53 2.71 -1.44
C ARG A 192 -19.80 1.89 -1.63
N GLY A 193 -20.18 1.61 -2.87
CA GLY A 193 -21.31 0.74 -3.16
C GLY A 193 -20.98 -0.74 -2.95
N ASP A 194 -22.02 -1.57 -2.99
CA ASP A 194 -21.93 -3.03 -2.76
C ASP A 194 -21.59 -3.82 -4.03
N GLY A 195 -21.32 -3.14 -5.15
CA GLY A 195 -21.03 -3.75 -6.45
C GLY A 195 -20.01 -2.95 -7.24
N ALA A 196 -19.53 -3.54 -8.33
CA ALA A 196 -18.64 -2.84 -9.25
C ALA A 196 -19.37 -1.66 -9.91
N ALA A 197 -18.65 -0.54 -10.06
CA ALA A 197 -19.17 0.69 -10.65
C ALA A 197 -18.22 1.19 -11.74
N GLU A 198 -18.80 1.61 -12.87
CA GLU A 198 -18.07 2.28 -13.94
C GLU A 198 -18.14 3.78 -13.74
N TYR A 199 -17.06 4.48 -14.07
CA TYR A 199 -17.01 5.93 -13.94
C TYR A 199 -16.26 6.59 -15.09
N THR A 200 -16.56 7.88 -15.26
CA THR A 200 -15.86 8.83 -16.10
C THR A 200 -15.51 10.05 -15.25
N LEU A 201 -14.22 10.33 -15.15
CA LEU A 201 -13.62 11.45 -14.45
C LEU A 201 -13.10 12.48 -15.47
N GLY A 202 -13.65 13.68 -15.46
CA GLY A 202 -13.11 14.81 -16.19
C GLY A 202 -12.27 15.69 -15.26
N VAL A 203 -11.04 16.01 -15.68
CA VAL A 203 -10.15 16.95 -14.97
C VAL A 203 -9.65 18.02 -15.93
N THR A 204 -9.60 19.28 -15.49
CA THR A 204 -9.05 20.42 -16.25
C THR A 204 -8.29 21.34 -15.31
N ILE A 205 -7.10 21.81 -15.72
CA ILE A 205 -6.23 22.72 -14.97
C ILE A 205 -5.90 23.94 -15.84
N GLU A 206 -6.31 25.13 -15.40
CA GLU A 206 -6.08 26.40 -16.10
C GLU A 206 -5.21 27.37 -15.28
#